data_AF-A0A956SW76-F1
#
_entry.id   AF-A0A956SW76-F1
#
_cell.length_a   1.000
_cell.length_b   1.000
_cell.length_c   1.000
_cell.angle_alpha   90.00
_cell.angle_beta   90.00
_cell.angle_gamma   90.00
#
_symmetry.space_group_name_H-M   'P 1'
#
loop_
_entity.id
_entity.type
_entity.pdbx_description
1 polymer ?
#
loop_
_entity_poly.entity_id
_entity_poly.type
_entity_poly.pdbx_seq_one_letter_code
_entity_poly.pdbx_strand_id
1 'polypeptide(L)'
;MNLRKESEPGYRKIDGVDESLNQEVSNELAAVLDGLASAGRHDSTGVFTVDLAKALPKLEKFQLPKPHFGLLKIIQSAVVAGATQVLTSFTPANIRIEHNGIPPTPEEMKTILSYLMAPDYPAEERALRDLAIGINTTLARGASWVELKVQDGDQWASQRWLSRQEVEEKKVGAASKGMTCCFTMRRTLGQAASQAFSIANKDIGDLMAGRRDAMDEDSQAVFDRCRHAPVEIRLDGRKLPPSLFGRKVVRQWSPLTFKEHRRSNLMDIFLSCRERSPHLLSPPTGSDARFKYLVPGQLVDGVWEATGKPEVLHDLSVLERRCFGVFGIRGVASVPGTVTLVKDGVDLTTLAPPMLPKGVTSVLTAEGLRLDLSHFRIVAGPEIRARLEWLSRTLGEVMNKVAQSSHFDDCSEAEKQHLQALTQL
;
A
#
# COMPACT_ATOMS: atom_id res chain seq x y z
N MET A 1 6.48 -48.90 -25.22
CA MET A 1 5.17 -48.46 -24.70
C MET A 1 5.01 -46.99 -25.08
N ASN A 2 4.39 -46.75 -26.24
CA ASN A 2 4.31 -45.43 -26.89
C ASN A 2 3.09 -44.66 -26.35
N LEU A 3 3.32 -43.59 -25.60
CA LEU A 3 2.27 -42.67 -25.17
C LEU A 3 1.97 -41.69 -26.32
N ARG A 4 0.78 -41.83 -26.91
CA ARG A 4 0.21 -40.88 -27.87
C ARG A 4 -0.06 -39.55 -27.16
N LYS A 5 0.48 -38.46 -27.70
CA LYS A 5 0.07 -37.08 -27.37
C LYS A 5 -1.33 -36.86 -27.92
N GLU A 6 -2.30 -36.68 -27.03
CA GLU A 6 -3.61 -36.13 -27.38
C GLU A 6 -3.47 -34.63 -27.62
N SER A 7 -3.86 -34.17 -28.80
CA SER A 7 -3.89 -32.77 -29.22
C SER A 7 -5.03 -32.04 -28.52
N GLU A 8 -4.73 -30.92 -27.86
CA GLU A 8 -5.73 -30.02 -27.28
C GLU A 8 -6.70 -29.49 -28.35
N PRO A 9 -8.00 -29.34 -28.04
CA PRO A 9 -8.97 -28.77 -28.95
C PRO A 9 -8.68 -27.27 -29.13
N GLY A 10 -8.33 -26.89 -30.36
CA GLY A 10 -8.08 -25.50 -30.73
C GLY A 10 -9.31 -24.62 -30.45
N TYR A 11 -9.16 -23.67 -29.52
CA TYR A 11 -10.11 -22.59 -29.33
C TYR A 11 -10.03 -21.65 -30.55
N ARG A 12 -11.02 -21.74 -31.44
CA ARG A 12 -11.24 -20.71 -32.47
C ARG A 12 -11.69 -19.43 -31.76
N LYS A 13 -10.85 -18.39 -31.82
CA LYS A 13 -11.27 -17.02 -31.56
C LYS A 13 -12.42 -16.68 -32.52
N ILE A 14 -13.61 -16.43 -31.97
CA ILE A 14 -14.71 -15.85 -32.73
C ILE A 14 -14.45 -14.34 -32.75
N ASP A 15 -13.61 -13.90 -33.69
CA ASP A 15 -13.44 -12.48 -33.96
C ASP A 15 -14.71 -12.00 -34.68
N GLY A 16 -15.50 -11.13 -34.02
CA GLY A 16 -16.72 -10.56 -34.58
C GLY A 16 -18.00 -10.83 -33.78
N VAL A 17 -17.94 -10.78 -32.44
CA VAL A 17 -19.18 -10.55 -31.68
C VAL A 17 -19.60 -9.12 -31.95
N ASP A 18 -20.63 -8.98 -32.78
CA ASP A 18 -21.18 -7.72 -33.27
C ASP A 18 -21.64 -6.86 -32.08
N GLU A 19 -20.95 -5.75 -31.87
CA GLU A 19 -21.19 -4.83 -30.75
C GLU A 19 -22.62 -4.28 -30.78
N SER A 20 -23.25 -4.28 -31.95
CA SER A 20 -24.66 -3.93 -32.16
C SER A 20 -25.63 -4.93 -31.50
N LEU A 21 -25.32 -6.22 -31.54
CA LEU A 21 -26.13 -7.30 -30.94
C LEU A 21 -26.13 -7.21 -29.41
N ASN A 22 -24.99 -6.88 -28.80
CA ASN A 22 -24.92 -6.66 -27.35
C ASN A 22 -25.72 -5.43 -26.91
N GLN A 23 -25.74 -4.37 -27.73
CA GLN A 23 -26.51 -3.17 -27.45
C GLN A 23 -28.02 -3.44 -27.55
N GLU A 24 -28.46 -4.21 -28.55
CA GLU A 24 -29.85 -4.59 -28.74
C GLU A 24 -30.36 -5.48 -27.59
N VAL A 25 -29.59 -6.50 -27.20
CA VAL A 25 -29.90 -7.36 -26.04
C VAL A 25 -29.96 -6.54 -24.74
N SER A 26 -29.05 -5.57 -24.56
CA SER A 26 -29.07 -4.69 -23.38
C SER A 26 -30.33 -3.80 -23.35
N ASN A 27 -30.79 -3.34 -24.51
CA ASN A 27 -32.00 -2.51 -24.62
C ASN A 27 -33.28 -3.33 -24.38
N GLU A 28 -33.36 -4.55 -24.91
CA GLU A 28 -34.47 -5.47 -24.64
C GLU A 28 -34.54 -5.85 -23.16
N LEU A 29 -33.41 -6.15 -22.54
CA LEU A 29 -33.35 -6.46 -21.11
C LEU A 29 -33.80 -5.25 -20.27
N ALA A 30 -33.36 -4.04 -20.62
CA ALA A 30 -33.81 -2.82 -19.94
C ALA A 30 -35.33 -2.64 -20.07
N ALA A 31 -35.89 -2.84 -21.28
CA ALA A 31 -37.33 -2.75 -21.51
C ALA A 31 -38.14 -3.81 -20.73
N VAL A 32 -37.62 -5.04 -20.62
CA VAL A 32 -38.24 -6.11 -19.80
C VAL A 32 -38.18 -5.76 -18.31
N LEU A 33 -37.05 -5.24 -17.82
CA LEU A 33 -36.92 -4.83 -16.42
C LEU A 33 -37.83 -3.64 -16.08
N ASP A 34 -37.94 -2.65 -16.97
CA ASP A 34 -38.88 -1.54 -16.81
C ASP A 34 -40.34 -2.02 -16.86
N GLY A 35 -40.65 -2.97 -17.74
CA GLY A 35 -41.96 -3.63 -17.80
C GLY A 35 -42.31 -4.34 -16.49
N LEU A 36 -41.37 -5.10 -15.93
CA LEU A 36 -41.55 -5.78 -14.64
C LEU A 36 -41.65 -4.80 -13.47
N ALA A 37 -40.85 -3.73 -13.48
CA ALA A 37 -40.90 -2.68 -12.47
C ALA A 37 -42.22 -1.90 -12.51
N SER A 38 -42.79 -1.67 -13.70
CA SER A 38 -44.07 -0.97 -13.87
C SER A 38 -45.29 -1.82 -13.53
N ALA A 39 -45.21 -3.15 -13.68
CA ALA A 39 -46.27 -4.08 -13.30
C ALA A 39 -46.31 -4.36 -11.78
N GLY A 40 -45.20 -4.14 -11.08
CA GLY A 40 -45.13 -4.23 -9.63
C GLY A 40 -45.62 -2.94 -8.96
N ARG A 41 -46.61 -3.04 -8.06
CA ARG A 41 -46.95 -1.92 -7.18
C ARG A 41 -45.85 -1.84 -6.11
N HIS A 42 -45.04 -0.78 -6.15
CA HIS A 42 -43.98 -0.56 -5.17
C HIS A 42 -44.57 -0.46 -3.75
N ASP A 43 -44.47 -1.55 -2.98
CA ASP A 43 -45.22 -1.74 -1.73
C ASP A 43 -44.66 -0.92 -0.55
N SER A 44 -43.34 -0.71 -0.49
CA SER A 44 -42.73 0.23 0.47
C SER A 44 -41.28 0.56 0.11
N THR A 45 -40.87 1.80 0.36
CA THR A 45 -39.45 2.16 0.53
C THR A 45 -39.13 2.01 2.01
N GLY A 46 -38.20 1.14 2.36
CA GLY A 46 -37.72 0.98 3.73
C GLY A 46 -36.20 1.00 3.78
N VAL A 47 -35.64 1.56 4.84
CA VAL A 47 -34.22 1.37 5.16
C VAL A 47 -34.12 0.09 5.97
N PHE A 48 -33.33 -0.87 5.50
CA PHE A 48 -33.04 -2.08 6.27
C PHE A 48 -32.19 -1.69 7.49
N THR A 49 -32.80 -1.63 8.67
CA THR A 49 -32.06 -1.47 9.92
C THR A 49 -31.50 -2.82 10.33
N VAL A 50 -30.18 -2.95 10.31
CA VAL A 50 -29.51 -4.17 10.75
C VAL A 50 -29.24 -4.09 12.25
N ASP A 51 -29.70 -5.10 12.99
CA ASP A 51 -29.33 -5.29 14.39
C ASP A 51 -27.83 -5.63 14.48
N LEU A 52 -27.02 -4.63 14.84
CA LEU A 52 -25.56 -4.72 14.86
C LEU A 52 -25.09 -5.85 15.79
N ALA A 53 -25.76 -6.07 16.93
CA ALA A 53 -25.40 -7.12 17.88
C ALA A 53 -25.53 -8.51 17.24
N LYS A 54 -26.54 -8.71 16.37
CA LYS A 54 -26.73 -9.96 15.61
C LYS A 54 -25.84 -10.06 14.37
N ALA A 55 -25.41 -8.93 13.80
CA ALA A 55 -24.56 -8.89 12.62
C ALA A 55 -23.09 -9.16 12.93
N LEU A 56 -22.58 -8.68 14.07
CA LEU A 56 -21.17 -8.82 14.45
C LEU A 56 -20.67 -10.27 14.45
N PRO A 57 -21.38 -11.28 15.01
CA PRO A 57 -20.95 -12.68 14.92
C PRO A 57 -20.88 -13.24 13.49
N LYS A 58 -21.61 -12.65 12.54
CA LYS A 58 -21.50 -13.01 11.12
C LYS A 58 -20.32 -12.31 10.47
N LEU A 59 -20.03 -11.06 10.87
CA LEU A 59 -18.87 -10.30 10.43
C LEU A 59 -17.56 -10.93 10.92
N GLU A 60 -17.57 -11.64 12.05
CA GLU A 60 -16.44 -12.47 12.50
C GLU A 60 -16.03 -13.55 11.49
N LYS A 61 -16.87 -13.92 10.51
CA LYS A 61 -16.49 -14.87 9.45
C LYS A 61 -15.76 -14.19 8.30
N PHE A 62 -15.88 -12.87 8.16
CA PHE A 62 -15.21 -12.06 7.14
C PHE A 62 -13.90 -11.47 7.67
N GLN A 63 -13.09 -12.32 8.32
CA GLN A 63 -11.81 -11.88 8.86
C GLN A 63 -10.80 -11.61 7.75
N LEU A 64 -9.85 -10.74 8.07
CA LEU A 64 -8.67 -10.53 7.26
C LEU A 64 -7.89 -11.84 7.09
N PRO A 65 -7.11 -12.01 6.00
CA PRO A 65 -6.35 -13.23 5.76
C PRO A 65 -5.43 -13.63 6.91
N LYS A 66 -4.99 -12.65 7.70
CA LYS A 66 -4.25 -12.86 8.94
C LYS A 66 -4.77 -11.90 10.02
N PRO A 67 -4.95 -12.37 11.27
CA PRO A 67 -5.47 -11.53 12.36
C PRO A 67 -4.66 -10.26 12.65
N HIS A 68 -3.33 -10.30 12.47
CA HIS A 68 -2.46 -9.15 12.68
C HIS A 68 -2.66 -8.02 11.64
N PHE A 69 -3.37 -8.28 10.54
CA PHE A 69 -3.72 -7.21 9.57
C PHE A 69 -4.72 -6.22 10.14
N GLY A 70 -5.40 -6.53 11.25
CA GLY A 70 -6.26 -5.56 11.94
C GLY A 70 -5.48 -4.32 12.34
N LEU A 71 -4.22 -4.48 12.76
CA LEU A 71 -3.34 -3.37 13.13
C LEU A 71 -2.93 -2.52 11.92
N LEU A 72 -2.69 -3.19 10.78
CA LEU A 72 -2.41 -2.50 9.53
C LEU A 72 -3.60 -1.62 9.10
N LYS A 73 -4.84 -2.06 9.37
CA LYS A 73 -6.05 -1.27 9.12
C LYS A 73 -6.16 -0.04 10.03
N ILE A 74 -5.77 -0.15 11.30
CA ILE A 74 -5.64 1.02 12.18
C ILE A 74 -4.63 2.03 11.63
N ILE A 75 -3.50 1.55 11.10
CA ILE A 75 -2.49 2.43 10.48
C ILE A 75 -3.01 3.05 9.17
N GLN A 76 -3.70 2.30 8.32
CA GLN A 76 -4.35 2.84 7.11
C GLN A 76 -5.35 3.94 7.47
N SER A 77 -6.18 3.72 8.50
CA SER A 77 -7.08 4.75 9.03
C SER A 77 -6.31 6.02 9.43
N ALA A 78 -5.19 5.89 10.12
CA ALA A 78 -4.37 7.04 10.52
C ALA A 78 -3.83 7.80 9.30
N VAL A 79 -3.36 7.09 8.27
CA VAL A 79 -2.85 7.68 7.03
C VAL A 79 -3.95 8.43 6.28
N VAL A 80 -5.13 7.81 6.12
CA VAL A 80 -6.29 8.43 5.46
C VAL A 80 -6.80 9.63 6.24
N ALA A 81 -6.76 9.57 7.57
CA ALA A 81 -7.07 10.69 8.46
C ALA A 81 -6.04 11.84 8.40
N GLY A 82 -5.02 11.76 7.54
CA GLY A 82 -4.04 12.81 7.34
C GLY A 82 -3.01 12.90 8.46
N ALA A 83 -2.76 11.83 9.21
CA ALA A 83 -1.69 11.81 10.18
C ALA A 83 -0.34 12.15 9.53
N THR A 84 0.53 12.84 10.23
CA THR A 84 1.93 13.04 9.82
C THR A 84 2.86 12.08 10.56
N GLN A 85 2.42 11.57 11.71
CA GLN A 85 3.16 10.67 12.56
C GLN A 85 2.24 9.59 13.14
N VAL A 86 2.75 8.36 13.21
CA VAL A 86 2.15 7.22 13.90
C VAL A 86 3.19 6.62 14.84
N LEU A 87 2.85 6.53 16.12
CA LEU A 87 3.66 5.88 17.14
C LEU A 87 3.04 4.53 17.46
N THR A 88 3.85 3.49 17.48
CA THR A 88 3.41 2.14 17.81
C THR A 88 4.26 1.59 18.94
N SER A 89 3.61 0.92 19.89
CA SER A 89 4.26 0.23 20.99
C SER A 89 3.69 -1.17 21.17
N PHE A 90 4.57 -2.16 21.18
CA PHE A 90 4.23 -3.58 21.28
C PHE A 90 4.86 -4.14 22.55
N THR A 91 4.00 -4.52 23.49
CA THR A 91 4.38 -5.29 24.68
C THR A 91 3.70 -6.65 24.59
N PRO A 92 4.13 -7.68 25.34
CA PRO A 92 3.41 -8.97 25.33
C PRO A 92 1.94 -8.85 25.71
N ALA A 93 1.61 -7.95 26.65
CA ALA A 93 0.25 -7.78 27.16
C ALA A 93 -0.60 -6.79 26.35
N ASN A 94 0.00 -5.76 25.77
CA ASN A 94 -0.72 -4.65 25.15
C ASN A 94 -0.07 -4.20 23.84
N ILE A 95 -0.90 -3.79 22.89
CA ILE A 95 -0.50 -3.05 21.69
C ILE A 95 -1.10 -1.66 21.78
N ARG A 96 -0.31 -0.63 21.47
CA ARG A 96 -0.74 0.76 21.46
C ARG A 96 -0.34 1.41 20.13
N ILE A 97 -1.27 2.09 19.49
CA ILE A 97 -1.07 2.84 18.25
C ILE A 97 -1.61 4.25 18.46
N GLU A 98 -0.76 5.26 18.30
CA GLU A 98 -1.11 6.66 18.46
C GLU A 98 -0.83 7.42 17.18
N HIS A 99 -1.68 8.38 16.82
CA HIS A 99 -1.44 9.24 15.68
C HIS A 99 -2.00 10.65 15.90
N ASN A 100 -1.55 11.57 15.06
CA ASN A 100 -1.95 12.98 15.07
C ASN A 100 -2.87 13.38 13.90
N GLY A 101 -3.42 12.40 13.16
CA GLY A 101 -4.45 12.63 12.14
C GLY A 101 -5.80 13.08 12.73
N ILE A 102 -6.77 13.40 11.88
CA ILE A 102 -8.13 13.79 12.30
C ILE A 102 -8.77 12.62 13.07
N PRO A 103 -9.09 12.79 14.36
CA PRO A 103 -9.73 11.73 15.12
C PRO A 103 -11.23 11.61 14.75
N PRO A 104 -11.86 10.44 14.94
CA PRO A 104 -13.31 10.34 14.87
C PRO A 104 -13.95 11.18 15.97
N THR A 105 -15.10 11.78 15.66
CA THR A 105 -15.96 12.47 16.62
C THR A 105 -16.50 11.49 17.67
N PRO A 106 -16.90 11.96 18.86
CA PRO A 106 -17.52 11.11 19.88
C PRO A 106 -18.76 10.35 19.37
N GLU A 107 -19.53 10.96 18.48
CA GLU A 107 -20.70 10.37 17.83
C GLU A 107 -20.32 9.24 16.87
N GLU A 108 -19.29 9.46 16.02
CA GLU A 108 -18.77 8.43 15.12
C GLU A 108 -18.14 7.26 15.87
N MET A 109 -17.50 7.50 17.03
CA MET A 109 -16.99 6.43 17.87
C MET A 109 -18.10 5.47 18.32
N LYS A 110 -19.26 6.03 18.73
CA LYS A 110 -20.41 5.24 19.19
C LYS A 110 -20.93 4.32 18.09
N THR A 111 -20.86 4.77 16.84
CA THR A 111 -21.33 4.04 15.66
C THR A 111 -20.19 3.39 14.87
N ILE A 112 -18.96 3.34 15.37
CA ILE A 112 -17.79 2.98 14.54
C ILE A 112 -17.95 1.61 13.85
N LEU A 113 -18.56 0.63 14.51
CA LEU A 113 -18.75 -0.70 13.93
C LEU A 113 -19.85 -0.76 12.85
N SER A 114 -20.74 0.23 12.75
CA SER A 114 -21.70 0.30 11.64
C SER A 114 -21.02 0.63 10.30
N TYR A 115 -19.81 1.20 10.33
CA TYR A 115 -19.00 1.41 9.13
C TYR A 115 -18.53 0.11 8.44
N LEU A 116 -18.76 -1.05 9.05
CA LEU A 116 -18.53 -2.35 8.40
C LEU A 116 -19.62 -2.74 7.41
N MET A 117 -20.82 -2.17 7.55
CA MET A 117 -22.02 -2.68 6.87
C MET A 117 -22.39 -1.93 5.59
N ALA A 118 -21.91 -0.70 5.37
CA ALA A 118 -22.24 -0.01 4.12
C ALA A 118 -21.24 -0.36 3.01
N PRO A 119 -21.75 -0.79 1.84
CA PRO A 119 -20.89 -1.19 0.71
C PRO A 119 -20.12 -0.01 0.13
N ASP A 120 -20.77 1.16 0.03
CA ASP A 120 -20.32 2.31 -0.77
C ASP A 120 -20.21 3.60 0.06
N TYR A 121 -19.28 3.61 1.02
CA TYR A 121 -18.98 4.84 1.75
C TYR A 121 -18.23 5.86 0.89
N PRO A 122 -18.52 7.17 1.04
CA PRO A 122 -17.76 8.22 0.38
C PRO A 122 -16.29 8.17 0.79
N ALA A 123 -15.41 8.72 -0.03
CA ALA A 123 -13.97 8.69 0.22
C ALA A 123 -13.58 9.32 1.56
N GLU A 124 -14.38 10.25 2.08
CA GLU A 124 -14.21 10.96 3.35
C GLU A 124 -14.36 10.03 4.57
N GLU A 125 -15.24 9.02 4.48
CA GLU A 125 -15.51 8.07 5.57
C GLU A 125 -14.59 6.84 5.54
N ARG A 126 -13.66 6.81 4.58
CA ARG A 126 -12.72 5.70 4.40
C ARG A 126 -11.88 5.44 5.66
N ALA A 127 -11.45 6.49 6.36
CA ALA A 127 -10.70 6.35 7.61
C ALA A 127 -11.52 5.60 8.68
N LEU A 128 -12.79 5.98 8.86
CA LEU A 128 -13.70 5.35 9.81
C LEU A 128 -13.95 3.88 9.48
N ARG A 129 -14.09 3.56 8.18
CA ARG A 129 -14.22 2.18 7.72
C ARG A 129 -12.98 1.34 8.02
N ASP A 130 -11.79 1.84 7.72
CA ASP A 130 -10.54 1.12 8.03
C ASP A 130 -10.35 0.95 9.54
N LEU A 131 -10.70 1.97 10.34
CA LEU A 131 -10.71 1.88 11.81
C LEU A 131 -11.67 0.80 12.31
N ALA A 132 -12.89 0.77 11.78
CA ALA A 132 -13.91 -0.23 12.12
C ALA A 132 -13.43 -1.66 11.80
N ILE A 133 -12.83 -1.87 10.63
CA ILE A 133 -12.24 -3.16 10.23
C ILE A 133 -11.14 -3.56 11.21
N GLY A 134 -10.25 -2.61 11.57
CA GLY A 134 -9.17 -2.84 12.53
C GLY A 134 -9.70 -3.27 13.90
N ILE A 135 -10.64 -2.50 14.47
CA ILE A 135 -11.27 -2.79 15.77
C ILE A 135 -11.95 -4.17 15.73
N ASN A 136 -12.81 -4.43 14.75
CA ASN A 136 -13.53 -5.69 14.64
C ASN A 136 -12.59 -6.90 14.50
N THR A 137 -11.53 -6.76 13.70
CA THR A 137 -10.53 -7.85 13.55
C THR A 137 -9.78 -8.10 14.85
N THR A 138 -9.42 -7.05 15.59
CA THR A 138 -8.72 -7.21 16.89
C THR A 138 -9.61 -7.85 17.95
N LEU A 139 -10.91 -7.52 18.00
CA LEU A 139 -11.88 -8.18 18.88
C LEU A 139 -12.06 -9.64 18.50
N ALA A 140 -12.23 -9.96 17.20
CA ALA A 140 -12.41 -11.31 16.70
C ALA A 140 -11.18 -12.22 16.94
N ARG A 141 -9.98 -11.64 17.07
CA ARG A 141 -8.74 -12.35 17.49
C ARG A 141 -8.77 -12.74 18.97
N GLY A 142 -9.78 -12.33 19.73
CA GLY A 142 -9.89 -12.60 21.15
C GLY A 142 -9.07 -11.64 22.00
N ALA A 143 -8.95 -10.37 21.59
CA ALA A 143 -8.49 -9.33 22.51
C ALA A 143 -9.38 -9.32 23.76
N SER A 144 -8.78 -9.14 24.94
CA SER A 144 -9.56 -8.98 26.18
C SER A 144 -10.41 -7.71 26.14
N TRP A 145 -9.82 -6.64 25.63
CA TRP A 145 -10.52 -5.41 25.27
C TRP A 145 -9.74 -4.61 24.24
N VAL A 146 -10.47 -3.72 23.58
CA VAL A 146 -9.95 -2.68 22.69
C VAL A 146 -10.46 -1.35 23.21
N GLU A 147 -9.61 -0.32 23.25
CA GLU A 147 -9.96 1.02 23.69
C GLU A 147 -9.49 2.02 22.63
N LEU A 148 -10.39 2.92 22.24
CA LEU A 148 -10.10 4.06 21.39
C LEU A 148 -10.26 5.32 22.23
N LYS A 149 -9.18 6.10 22.32
CA LYS A 149 -9.17 7.42 22.92
C LYS A 149 -8.97 8.46 21.84
N VAL A 150 -9.82 9.46 21.83
CA VAL A 150 -9.68 10.62 20.94
C VAL A 150 -9.53 11.87 21.77
N GLN A 151 -8.71 12.79 21.27
CA GLN A 151 -8.56 14.13 21.79
C GLN A 151 -9.14 15.11 20.79
N ASP A 152 -10.05 15.95 21.27
CA ASP A 152 -10.53 17.12 20.55
C ASP A 152 -10.29 18.37 21.43
N GLY A 153 -9.32 19.20 21.03
CA GLY A 153 -8.84 20.31 21.84
C GLY A 153 -8.33 19.86 23.21
N ASP A 154 -8.93 20.36 24.28
CA ASP A 154 -8.59 19.99 25.66
C ASP A 154 -9.42 18.82 26.20
N GLN A 155 -10.37 18.30 25.40
CA GLN A 155 -11.28 17.23 25.81
C GLN A 155 -10.81 15.89 25.25
N TRP A 156 -11.08 14.82 26.02
CA TRP A 156 -10.90 13.45 25.55
C TRP A 156 -12.21 12.67 25.67
N ALA A 157 -12.48 11.87 24.65
CA ALA A 157 -13.49 10.82 24.69
C ALA A 157 -12.80 9.45 24.60
N SER A 158 -13.30 8.47 25.35
CA SER A 158 -12.80 7.11 25.31
C SER A 158 -13.95 6.15 25.18
N GLN A 159 -13.82 5.22 24.25
CA GLN A 159 -14.73 4.10 24.10
C GLN A 159 -13.95 2.79 24.17
N ARG A 160 -14.43 1.88 25.00
CA ARG A 160 -13.83 0.57 25.18
C ARG A 160 -14.81 -0.52 24.79
N TRP A 161 -14.35 -1.47 23.99
CA TRP A 161 -15.08 -2.66 23.59
C TRP A 161 -14.45 -3.89 24.26
N LEU A 162 -15.29 -4.63 24.99
CA LEU A 162 -14.93 -5.93 25.58
C LEU A 162 -15.30 -7.06 24.63
N SER A 163 -14.64 -8.23 24.71
CA SER A 163 -14.97 -9.38 23.86
C SER A 163 -16.42 -9.90 24.02
N ARG A 164 -17.11 -9.47 25.09
CA ARG A 164 -18.53 -9.79 25.38
C ARG A 164 -19.50 -8.67 24.98
N GLN A 165 -19.09 -7.77 24.07
CA GLN A 165 -19.90 -6.68 23.51
C GLN A 165 -20.36 -5.58 24.49
N GLU A 166 -19.88 -5.58 25.73
CA GLU A 166 -20.14 -4.47 26.64
C GLU A 166 -19.24 -3.28 26.26
N VAL A 167 -19.89 -2.12 26.05
CA VAL A 167 -19.20 -0.87 25.71
C VAL A 167 -19.13 -0.02 26.97
N GLU A 168 -17.92 0.23 27.45
CA GLU A 168 -17.70 1.19 28.53
C GLU A 168 -17.35 2.55 27.91
N GLU A 169 -18.19 3.55 28.15
CA GLU A 169 -17.87 4.95 27.87
C GLU A 169 -17.19 5.54 29.10
N LYS A 170 -15.97 6.04 28.94
CA LYS A 170 -15.27 6.78 30.00
C LYS A 170 -14.95 8.17 29.52
N LYS A 171 -15.47 9.17 30.22
CA LYS A 171 -15.03 10.55 30.11
C LYS A 171 -13.97 10.84 31.17
N VAL A 172 -13.16 11.86 30.90
CA VAL A 172 -12.35 12.65 31.85
C VAL A 172 -10.84 12.31 31.92
N GLY A 173 -10.03 13.32 31.58
CA GLY A 173 -8.61 13.48 31.86
C GLY A 173 -7.99 14.68 31.12
N ALA A 174 -6.95 15.28 31.69
CA ALA A 174 -6.16 16.32 31.01
C ALA A 174 -5.26 15.71 29.92
N ALA A 175 -5.07 16.44 28.83
CA ALA A 175 -4.42 15.93 27.62
C ALA A 175 -2.89 15.83 27.70
N SER A 176 -2.33 14.78 27.08
CA SER A 176 -0.94 14.79 26.62
C SER A 176 -0.85 15.51 25.29
N LYS A 177 0.02 16.52 25.19
CA LYS A 177 0.17 17.36 24.00
C LYS A 177 0.66 16.55 22.79
N GLY A 178 -0.11 16.51 21.70
CA GLY A 178 0.38 16.19 20.34
C GLY A 178 -0.17 14.94 19.64
N MET A 179 -0.87 14.04 20.32
CA MET A 179 -1.51 12.87 19.70
C MET A 179 -3.02 12.98 19.86
N THR A 180 -3.74 12.93 18.75
CA THR A 180 -5.20 13.14 18.68
C THR A 180 -6.00 11.85 18.80
N CYS A 181 -5.39 10.71 18.50
CA CYS A 181 -6.05 9.42 18.52
C CYS A 181 -5.10 8.35 19.07
N CYS A 182 -5.60 7.51 19.97
CA CYS A 182 -4.87 6.44 20.62
C CYS A 182 -5.74 5.17 20.66
N PHE A 183 -5.35 4.18 19.85
CA PHE A 183 -5.87 2.82 19.90
C PHE A 183 -5.03 1.98 20.86
N THR A 184 -5.68 1.29 21.80
CA THR A 184 -5.03 0.33 22.69
C THR A 184 -5.77 -0.99 22.64
N MET A 185 -5.04 -2.09 22.47
CA MET A 185 -5.56 -3.45 22.54
C MET A 185 -4.86 -4.19 23.66
N ARG A 186 -5.63 -4.85 24.53
CA ARG A 186 -5.10 -5.78 25.54
C ARG A 186 -5.30 -7.22 25.09
N ARG A 187 -4.21 -7.99 25.08
CA ARG A 187 -4.23 -9.43 24.81
C ARG A 187 -4.79 -10.18 26.01
N THR A 188 -5.34 -11.38 25.76
CA THR A 188 -5.67 -12.32 26.84
C THR A 188 -4.41 -12.81 27.54
N LEU A 189 -4.55 -13.30 28.78
CA LEU A 189 -3.41 -13.82 29.53
C LEU A 189 -2.68 -14.95 28.77
N GLY A 190 -3.44 -15.84 28.11
CA GLY A 190 -2.87 -16.92 27.30
C GLY A 190 -2.07 -16.40 26.10
N GLN A 191 -2.61 -15.40 25.38
CA GLN A 191 -1.90 -14.76 24.28
C GLN A 191 -0.66 -13.99 24.76
N ALA A 192 -0.77 -13.26 25.88
CA ALA A 192 0.35 -12.52 26.45
C ALA A 192 1.47 -13.45 26.91
N ALA A 193 1.14 -14.58 27.54
CA ALA A 193 2.11 -15.60 27.93
C ALA A 193 2.78 -16.23 26.71
N SER A 194 2.00 -16.66 25.70
CA SER A 194 2.53 -17.20 24.45
C SER A 194 3.48 -16.21 23.77
N GLN A 195 3.11 -14.92 23.74
CA GLN A 195 3.94 -13.87 23.17
C GLN A 195 5.23 -13.67 23.98
N ALA A 196 5.14 -13.64 25.32
CA ALA A 196 6.31 -13.50 26.19
C ALA A 196 7.29 -14.68 26.03
N PHE A 197 6.79 -15.92 25.95
CA PHE A 197 7.62 -17.10 25.69
C PHE A 197 8.30 -17.01 24.31
N SER A 198 7.60 -16.55 23.28
CA SER A 198 8.19 -16.38 21.95
C SER A 198 9.30 -15.32 21.92
N ILE A 199 9.23 -14.30 22.78
CA ILE A 199 10.24 -13.25 22.90
C ILE A 199 11.41 -13.73 23.77
N ALA A 200 11.14 -14.46 24.86
CA ALA A 200 12.18 -14.96 25.76
C ALA A 200 13.15 -15.94 25.06
N ASN A 201 12.68 -16.66 24.04
CA ASN A 201 13.51 -17.54 23.22
C ASN A 201 14.32 -16.81 22.14
N LYS A 202 14.15 -15.49 21.99
CA LYS A 202 14.87 -14.68 21.00
C LYS A 202 16.03 -13.95 21.68
N ASP A 203 17.12 -13.77 20.95
CA ASP A 203 18.29 -13.05 21.46
C ASP A 203 17.93 -11.58 21.74
N ILE A 204 18.13 -11.15 22.99
CA ILE A 204 17.88 -9.78 23.44
C ILE A 204 18.75 -8.79 22.65
N GLY A 205 19.96 -9.20 22.25
CA GLY A 205 20.85 -8.43 21.38
C GLY A 205 20.21 -8.15 20.03
N ASP A 206 19.51 -9.13 19.45
CA ASP A 206 18.85 -9.00 18.15
C ASP A 206 17.59 -8.13 18.22
N LEU A 207 16.83 -8.20 19.32
CA LEU A 207 15.73 -7.27 19.62
C LEU A 207 16.25 -5.83 19.73
N MET A 208 17.35 -5.64 20.46
CA MET A 208 18.03 -4.35 20.61
C MET A 208 18.62 -3.84 19.30
N ALA A 209 19.09 -4.72 18.41
CA ALA A 209 19.53 -4.35 17.07
C ALA A 209 18.35 -4.11 16.10
N GLY A 210 17.13 -4.50 16.48
CA GLY A 210 15.95 -4.36 15.64
C GLY A 210 15.97 -5.32 14.46
N ARG A 211 16.61 -6.49 14.62
CA ARG A 211 16.59 -7.53 13.59
C ARG A 211 15.17 -8.04 13.42
N ARG A 212 14.78 -8.19 12.16
CA ARG A 212 13.44 -8.61 11.76
C ARG A 212 12.99 -9.90 12.43
N ASP A 213 13.87 -10.89 12.54
CA ASP A 213 13.55 -12.21 13.09
C ASP A 213 13.31 -12.19 14.60
N ALA A 214 13.76 -11.13 15.27
CA ALA A 214 13.60 -10.95 16.71
C ALA A 214 12.26 -10.28 17.08
N MET A 215 11.53 -9.73 16.11
CA MET A 215 10.24 -9.06 16.33
C MET A 215 9.10 -10.05 16.57
N ASP A 216 8.07 -9.66 17.33
CA ASP A 216 6.81 -10.40 17.34
C ASP A 216 6.05 -10.27 16.01
N GLU A 217 5.08 -11.14 15.76
CA GLU A 217 4.33 -11.14 14.50
C GLU A 217 3.62 -9.82 14.21
N ASP A 218 3.14 -9.12 15.25
CA ASP A 218 2.44 -7.86 15.07
C ASP A 218 3.42 -6.74 14.69
N SER A 219 4.54 -6.64 15.41
CA SER A 219 5.64 -5.72 15.07
C SER A 219 6.23 -6.00 13.69
N GLN A 220 6.45 -7.28 13.35
CA GLN A 220 6.96 -7.68 12.04
C GLN A 220 5.98 -7.32 10.93
N ALA A 221 4.67 -7.51 11.14
CA ALA A 221 3.67 -7.12 10.16
C ALA A 221 3.71 -5.61 9.89
N VAL A 222 3.80 -4.77 10.94
CA VAL A 222 3.93 -3.31 10.77
C VAL A 222 5.25 -2.95 10.07
N PHE A 223 6.37 -3.54 10.49
CA PHE A 223 7.68 -3.30 9.90
C PHE A 223 7.71 -3.63 8.41
N ASP A 224 7.22 -4.81 8.03
CA ASP A 224 7.27 -5.31 6.66
C ASP A 224 6.30 -4.56 5.74
N ARG A 225 5.10 -4.22 6.25
CA ARG A 225 3.99 -3.76 5.42
C ARG A 225 3.80 -2.26 5.41
N CYS A 226 4.30 -1.53 6.41
CA CYS A 226 4.14 -0.08 6.49
C CYS A 226 5.38 0.69 6.00
N ARG A 227 6.34 0.02 5.37
CA ARG A 227 7.54 0.64 4.77
C ARG A 227 7.22 1.65 3.66
N HIS A 228 6.04 1.55 3.06
CA HIS A 228 5.58 2.48 2.02
C HIS A 228 4.64 3.57 2.54
N ALA A 229 4.54 3.73 3.86
CA ALA A 229 3.71 4.74 4.45
C ALA A 229 4.25 6.16 4.16
N PRO A 230 3.38 7.10 3.75
CA PRO A 230 3.80 8.48 3.52
C PRO A 230 4.06 9.23 4.84
N VAL A 231 3.68 8.64 5.98
CA VAL A 231 3.75 9.21 7.32
C VAL A 231 4.95 8.66 8.09
N GLU A 232 5.46 9.40 9.07
CA GLU A 232 6.52 8.87 9.94
C GLU A 232 5.94 7.82 10.88
N ILE A 233 6.37 6.57 10.74
CA ILE A 233 6.00 5.49 11.66
C ILE A 233 7.17 5.21 12.60
N ARG A 234 6.90 5.21 13.90
CA ARG A 234 7.84 4.72 14.93
C ARG A 234 7.34 3.40 15.50
N LEU A 235 8.18 2.38 15.46
CA LEU A 235 7.97 1.06 16.05
C LEU A 235 8.82 0.95 17.31
N ASP A 236 8.18 0.92 18.47
CA ASP A 236 8.82 0.90 19.80
C ASP A 236 9.88 2.01 19.95
N GLY A 237 9.50 3.22 19.53
CA GLY A 237 10.36 4.41 19.56
C GLY A 237 11.36 4.51 18.40
N ARG A 238 11.56 3.44 17.61
CA ARG A 238 12.47 3.45 16.45
C ARG A 238 11.74 3.86 15.18
N LYS A 239 12.28 4.85 14.48
CA LYS A 239 11.74 5.28 13.19
C LYS A 239 11.90 4.15 12.15
N LEU A 240 10.81 3.76 11.51
CA LEU A 240 10.87 2.85 10.37
C LEU A 240 11.66 3.51 9.22
N PRO A 241 12.35 2.73 8.37
CA PRO A 241 13.04 3.26 7.20
C PRO A 241 12.09 4.16 6.40
N PRO A 242 12.51 5.38 6.03
CA PRO A 242 11.62 6.32 5.34
C PRO A 242 11.19 5.73 4.00
N SER A 243 9.90 5.85 3.70
CA SER A 243 9.42 5.53 2.36
C SER A 243 9.97 6.52 1.34
N LEU A 244 10.36 6.01 0.17
CA LEU A 244 10.58 6.82 -1.03
C LEU A 244 9.25 7.08 -1.77
N PHE A 245 8.18 6.37 -1.41
CA PHE A 245 6.85 6.48 -2.01
C PHE A 245 6.09 7.70 -1.47
N GLY A 246 5.41 8.45 -2.33
CA GLY A 246 4.51 9.55 -1.95
C GLY A 246 5.17 10.84 -1.44
N ARG A 247 6.50 10.88 -1.28
CA ARG A 247 7.20 12.14 -1.01
C ARG A 247 7.24 12.98 -2.28
N LYS A 248 6.73 14.21 -2.21
CA LYS A 248 7.05 15.25 -3.19
C LYS A 248 8.56 15.47 -3.12
N VAL A 249 9.32 14.90 -4.04
CA VAL A 249 10.77 15.11 -4.10
C VAL A 249 11.00 16.53 -4.61
N VAL A 250 10.82 17.52 -3.73
CA VAL A 250 11.30 18.89 -3.96
C VAL A 250 12.78 18.88 -3.62
N ARG A 251 13.64 18.46 -4.55
CA ARG A 251 15.07 18.67 -4.39
C ARG A 251 15.47 20.01 -5.03
N GLN A 252 15.64 21.02 -4.19
CA GLN A 252 16.60 22.09 -4.45
C GLN A 252 17.97 21.53 -4.05
N TRP A 253 18.74 21.07 -5.05
CA TRP A 253 20.08 20.54 -4.82
C TRP A 253 21.04 21.70 -4.51
N SER A 254 21.65 21.70 -3.31
CA SER A 254 22.79 22.57 -3.04
C SER A 254 24.07 21.88 -3.51
N PRO A 255 24.94 22.55 -4.30
CA PRO A 255 26.11 21.93 -4.89
C PRO A 255 27.23 21.81 -3.85
N LEU A 256 27.67 20.59 -3.57
CA LEU A 256 29.03 20.38 -3.06
C LEU A 256 29.97 20.37 -4.27
N THR A 257 30.83 21.38 -4.29
CA THR A 257 31.88 21.70 -5.26
C THR A 257 32.72 20.48 -5.66
N PHE A 258 32.70 20.13 -6.94
CA PHE A 258 33.82 19.42 -7.58
C PHE A 258 33.97 19.88 -9.03
N LYS A 259 35.23 20.11 -9.42
CA LYS A 259 35.67 20.86 -10.61
C LYS A 259 35.14 20.29 -11.93
N GLU A 260 34.89 21.22 -12.83
CA GLU A 260 34.40 21.09 -14.19
C GLU A 260 35.12 20.03 -15.02
N HIS A 261 34.37 19.24 -15.80
CA HIS A 261 34.70 18.94 -17.20
C HIS A 261 33.42 18.59 -18.01
N ARG A 262 33.31 19.31 -19.14
CA ARG A 262 32.48 19.17 -20.36
C ARG A 262 30.95 18.98 -20.28
N ARG A 263 30.26 19.98 -20.86
CA ARG A 263 28.81 20.10 -21.14
C ARG A 263 28.56 19.81 -22.62
N SER A 264 27.68 18.87 -22.97
CA SER A 264 26.82 18.89 -24.18
C SER A 264 26.09 17.56 -24.37
N ASN A 265 24.74 17.57 -24.34
CA ASN A 265 23.79 16.66 -25.06
C ASN A 265 22.42 16.48 -24.35
N LEU A 266 22.27 16.89 -23.09
CA LEU A 266 21.02 16.66 -22.34
C LEU A 266 19.91 17.70 -22.56
N MET A 267 20.23 18.84 -23.16
CA MET A 267 19.24 19.92 -23.36
C MET A 267 18.34 19.69 -24.59
N ASP A 268 18.78 18.87 -25.56
CA ASP A 268 17.98 18.56 -26.76
C ASP A 268 16.84 17.58 -26.46
N ILE A 269 17.03 16.68 -25.50
CA ILE A 269 15.98 15.75 -25.04
C ILE A 269 14.83 16.52 -24.39
N PHE A 270 15.14 17.56 -23.60
CA PHE A 270 14.16 18.39 -22.92
C PHE A 270 13.40 19.32 -23.89
N LEU A 271 14.07 19.80 -24.94
CA LEU A 271 13.45 20.66 -25.96
C LEU A 271 12.50 19.88 -26.89
N SER A 272 12.79 18.61 -27.21
CA SER A 272 11.88 17.79 -28.04
C SER A 272 10.52 17.50 -27.39
N CYS A 273 10.47 17.48 -26.05
CA CYS A 273 9.22 17.33 -25.30
C CYS A 273 8.40 18.63 -25.26
N ARG A 274 9.03 19.79 -25.45
CA ARG A 274 8.40 21.13 -25.38
C ARG A 274 7.67 21.51 -26.67
N GLU A 275 8.15 21.07 -27.83
CA GLU A 275 7.54 21.40 -29.12
C GLU A 275 6.12 20.83 -29.31
N ARG A 276 5.72 19.86 -28.47
CA ARG A 276 4.37 19.25 -28.56
C ARG A 276 3.27 19.99 -27.79
N SER A 277 3.59 21.01 -26.97
CA SER A 277 2.59 21.79 -26.20
C SER A 277 3.06 23.22 -25.86
N PRO A 278 2.91 24.20 -26.78
CA PRO A 278 3.51 25.54 -26.65
C PRO A 278 2.80 26.52 -25.68
N HIS A 279 1.70 26.16 -25.02
CA HIS A 279 0.85 27.13 -24.29
C HIS A 279 1.06 27.21 -22.77
N LEU A 280 2.06 26.55 -22.20
CA LEU A 280 2.27 26.56 -20.76
C LEU A 280 3.73 26.85 -20.39
N LEU A 281 3.92 28.03 -19.79
CA LEU A 281 5.03 28.47 -18.92
C LEU A 281 6.16 29.32 -19.54
N SER A 282 6.42 30.45 -18.88
CA SER A 282 7.64 31.26 -18.96
C SER A 282 8.78 30.60 -18.17
N PRO A 283 10.07 30.80 -18.55
CA PRO A 283 11.19 30.07 -17.98
C PRO A 283 11.58 30.58 -16.58
N PRO A 284 12.04 29.72 -15.65
CA PRO A 284 12.89 30.16 -14.57
C PRO A 284 14.29 30.42 -15.13
N THR A 285 14.78 31.64 -14.93
CA THR A 285 16.16 32.02 -15.20
C THR A 285 17.08 31.34 -14.18
N GLY A 286 17.79 30.29 -14.61
CA GLY A 286 18.76 29.60 -13.77
C GLY A 286 19.28 28.33 -14.42
N SER A 287 20.40 28.45 -15.11
CA SER A 287 21.12 27.33 -15.72
C SER A 287 21.85 26.48 -14.68
N ASP A 288 21.35 25.30 -14.35
CA ASP A 288 22.17 24.11 -14.07
C ASP A 288 21.29 22.89 -13.78
N ALA A 289 21.32 21.91 -14.69
CA ALA A 289 20.82 20.56 -14.47
C ALA A 289 21.94 19.58 -14.82
N ARG A 290 22.44 18.84 -13.82
CA ARG A 290 23.33 17.68 -13.98
C ARG A 290 22.82 16.57 -13.07
N PHE A 291 22.64 15.38 -13.64
CA PHE A 291 22.26 14.17 -12.89
C PHE A 291 23.53 13.48 -12.37
N LYS A 292 23.48 12.97 -11.12
CA LYS A 292 24.50 12.10 -10.54
C LYS A 292 23.82 10.82 -10.04
N TYR A 293 24.39 9.67 -10.40
CA TYR A 293 24.16 8.38 -9.77
C TYR A 293 25.27 8.15 -8.73
N LEU A 294 24.96 7.51 -7.60
CA LEU A 294 25.91 7.24 -6.51
C LEU A 294 25.79 5.77 -6.16
N VAL A 295 26.83 4.98 -6.45
CA VAL A 295 26.97 3.61 -5.94
C VAL A 295 28.15 3.59 -4.95
N PRO A 296 27.96 3.14 -3.70
CA PRO A 296 29.03 2.54 -2.93
C PRO A 296 28.67 1.10 -2.53
N GLY A 297 29.55 0.15 -2.85
CA GLY A 297 29.55 -1.21 -2.29
C GLY A 297 30.89 -1.52 -1.64
N GLN A 298 30.90 -2.27 -0.54
CA GLN A 298 32.10 -2.76 0.13
C GLN A 298 32.07 -4.29 0.18
N LEU A 299 33.20 -4.92 -0.11
CA LEU A 299 33.40 -6.37 -0.15
C LEU A 299 33.49 -6.91 1.29
N VAL A 300 32.64 -7.87 1.68
CA VAL A 300 32.77 -8.62 2.95
C VAL A 300 32.71 -10.11 2.61
N ASP A 301 33.76 -10.85 2.94
CA ASP A 301 33.87 -12.33 2.88
C ASP A 301 33.55 -13.01 1.53
N GLY A 302 33.92 -12.39 0.41
CA GLY A 302 33.94 -13.06 -0.90
C GLY A 302 32.57 -13.42 -1.49
N VAL A 303 31.48 -12.96 -0.86
CA VAL A 303 30.11 -13.03 -1.37
C VAL A 303 29.64 -11.60 -1.65
N TRP A 304 29.16 -11.35 -2.86
CA TRP A 304 28.40 -10.12 -3.15
C TRP A 304 27.03 -10.23 -2.48
N GLU A 305 26.96 -9.98 -1.18
CA GLU A 305 25.69 -9.68 -0.53
C GLU A 305 25.30 -8.26 -0.90
N ALA A 306 24.23 -8.12 -1.69
CA ALA A 306 23.55 -6.84 -1.89
C ALA A 306 22.90 -6.39 -0.58
N THR A 307 23.72 -5.89 0.35
CA THR A 307 23.31 -5.12 1.53
C THR A 307 22.81 -3.72 1.14
N GLY A 308 22.89 -3.36 -0.15
CA GLY A 308 22.39 -2.13 -0.72
C GLY A 308 20.87 -2.02 -0.64
N LYS A 309 20.39 -0.91 -0.06
CA LYS A 309 19.01 -0.46 -0.20
C LYS A 309 18.65 -0.41 -1.69
N PRO A 310 17.43 -0.84 -2.11
CA PRO A 310 17.01 -0.70 -3.50
C PRO A 310 17.14 0.78 -3.92
N GLU A 311 17.92 1.04 -4.96
CA GLU A 311 18.01 2.37 -5.56
C GLU A 311 16.77 2.61 -6.42
N VAL A 312 16.08 3.71 -6.13
CA VAL A 312 14.94 4.18 -6.93
C VAL A 312 15.48 4.86 -8.17
N LEU A 313 15.28 4.24 -9.33
CA LEU A 313 15.78 4.76 -10.60
C LEU A 313 14.91 5.89 -11.15
N HIS A 314 13.58 5.83 -10.99
CA HIS A 314 12.68 6.84 -11.53
C HIS A 314 11.39 7.02 -10.71
N ASP A 315 10.98 8.29 -10.55
CA ASP A 315 9.63 8.71 -10.10
C ASP A 315 8.74 8.84 -11.35
N LEU A 316 7.77 7.93 -11.50
CA LEU A 316 6.85 7.93 -12.64
C LEU A 316 5.66 8.86 -12.34
N SER A 317 5.91 10.17 -12.47
CA SER A 317 4.88 11.22 -12.37
C SER A 317 4.68 11.91 -13.72
N VAL A 318 4.14 11.19 -14.69
CA VAL A 318 3.79 11.78 -15.99
C VAL A 318 2.37 11.38 -16.32
N LEU A 319 1.40 12.19 -15.86
CA LEU A 319 0.24 12.64 -16.65
C LEU A 319 -0.83 13.39 -15.81
N GLU A 320 -0.92 13.23 -14.48
CA GLU A 320 -2.02 13.86 -13.69
C GLU A 320 -1.67 14.37 -12.28
N ARG A 321 -0.40 14.65 -11.97
CA ARG A 321 0.07 15.02 -10.60
C ARG A 321 -0.18 13.94 -9.52
N ARG A 322 -0.55 12.70 -9.90
CA ARG A 322 -0.60 11.54 -9.00
C ARG A 322 0.52 10.57 -9.41
N CYS A 323 1.44 10.28 -8.49
CA CYS A 323 2.45 9.25 -8.68
C CYS A 323 1.74 7.88 -8.59
N PHE A 324 1.71 7.13 -9.69
CA PHE A 324 1.06 5.82 -9.72
C PHE A 324 1.99 4.69 -9.25
N GLY A 325 3.30 4.93 -9.22
CA GLY A 325 4.27 3.94 -8.80
C GLY A 325 5.73 4.39 -8.83
N VAL A 326 6.57 3.61 -8.15
CA VAL A 326 8.02 3.76 -8.12
C VAL A 326 8.62 2.39 -8.43
N PHE A 327 9.73 2.32 -9.16
CA PHE A 327 10.45 1.06 -9.39
C PHE A 327 11.95 1.20 -9.18
N GLY A 328 12.59 0.07 -8.94
CA GLY A 328 14.03 -0.09 -8.79
C GLY A 328 14.48 -1.44 -9.34
N ILE A 329 15.74 -1.51 -9.77
CA ILE A 329 16.35 -2.73 -10.30
C ILE A 329 17.25 -3.29 -9.21
N ARG A 330 17.01 -4.54 -8.80
CA ARG A 330 17.96 -5.33 -8.02
C ARG A 330 18.88 -6.03 -9.02
N GLY A 331 20.19 -5.82 -8.91
CA GLY A 331 21.22 -6.40 -9.78
C GLY A 331 21.40 -7.93 -9.66
N VAL A 332 20.34 -8.66 -9.33
CA VAL A 332 20.36 -10.12 -9.17
C VAL A 332 19.43 -10.72 -10.21
N ALA A 333 19.99 -11.11 -11.36
CA ALA A 333 19.26 -11.64 -12.52
C ALA A 333 18.45 -12.92 -12.25
N SER A 334 18.69 -13.60 -11.12
CA SER A 334 17.95 -14.81 -10.73
C SER A 334 16.64 -14.52 -9.98
N VAL A 335 16.43 -13.31 -9.46
CA VAL A 335 15.25 -12.97 -8.68
C VAL A 335 14.09 -12.61 -9.62
N PRO A 336 12.89 -13.17 -9.47
CA PRO A 336 11.75 -12.79 -10.32
C PRO A 336 11.40 -11.31 -10.14
N GLY A 337 10.93 -10.69 -11.22
CA GLY A 337 10.37 -9.34 -11.16
C GLY A 337 9.15 -9.30 -10.24
N THR A 338 9.02 -8.26 -9.41
CA THR A 338 7.91 -8.14 -8.45
C THR A 338 7.23 -6.78 -8.47
N VAL A 339 5.93 -6.78 -8.19
CA VAL A 339 5.11 -5.57 -7.97
C VAL A 339 4.48 -5.66 -6.59
N THR A 340 4.86 -4.76 -5.69
CA THR A 340 4.15 -4.55 -4.43
C THR A 340 3.03 -3.54 -4.65
N LEU A 341 1.83 -3.88 -4.22
CA LEU A 341 0.65 -3.03 -4.35
C LEU A 341 0.35 -2.41 -3.00
N VAL A 342 0.36 -1.08 -2.95
CA VAL A 342 0.28 -0.29 -1.72
C VAL A 342 -1.01 0.49 -1.69
N LYS A 343 -1.72 0.42 -0.58
CA LYS A 343 -2.91 1.25 -0.33
C LYS A 343 -2.76 1.95 1.01
N ASP A 344 -2.94 3.27 1.01
CA ASP A 344 -2.91 4.09 2.22
C ASP A 344 -1.65 3.81 3.07
N GLY A 345 -0.50 3.68 2.39
CA GLY A 345 0.80 3.43 3.02
C GLY A 345 1.10 1.99 3.43
N VAL A 346 0.19 1.06 3.19
CA VAL A 346 0.32 -0.34 3.57
C VAL A 346 0.41 -1.26 2.35
N ASP A 347 1.39 -2.16 2.37
CA ASP A 347 1.57 -3.23 1.40
C ASP A 347 0.41 -4.24 1.51
N LEU A 348 -0.39 -4.34 0.46
CA LEU A 348 -1.49 -5.30 0.39
C LEU A 348 -0.97 -6.68 -0.01
N THR A 349 -0.34 -6.74 -1.18
CA THR A 349 0.17 -7.97 -1.78
C THR A 349 1.37 -7.67 -2.68
N THR A 350 2.22 -8.68 -2.87
CA THR A 350 3.31 -8.65 -3.84
C THR A 350 3.04 -9.67 -4.92
N LEU A 351 2.94 -9.21 -6.16
CA LEU A 351 2.76 -10.03 -7.35
C LEU A 351 4.12 -10.26 -8.00
N ALA A 352 4.29 -11.40 -8.68
CA ALA A 352 5.43 -11.69 -9.54
C ALA A 352 4.94 -11.89 -10.98
N PRO A 353 4.47 -10.82 -11.65
CA PRO A 353 3.91 -10.94 -12.98
C PRO A 353 4.99 -11.39 -13.98
N PRO A 354 4.68 -12.33 -14.89
CA PRO A 354 5.67 -12.90 -15.81
C PRO A 354 6.23 -11.89 -16.81
N MET A 355 5.48 -10.82 -17.07
CA MET A 355 5.87 -9.71 -17.95
C MET A 355 6.87 -8.74 -17.33
N LEU A 356 7.20 -8.89 -16.04
CA LEU A 356 8.23 -8.07 -15.42
C LEU A 356 9.61 -8.71 -15.58
N PRO A 357 10.61 -7.94 -16.03
CA PRO A 357 11.97 -8.43 -16.08
C PRO A 357 12.49 -8.88 -14.71
N LYS A 358 13.32 -9.93 -14.71
CA LYS A 358 13.95 -10.43 -13.47
C LYS A 358 14.81 -9.35 -12.81
N GLY A 359 14.82 -9.30 -11.49
CA GLY A 359 15.50 -8.28 -10.70
C GLY A 359 14.71 -6.98 -10.57
N VAL A 360 13.69 -6.72 -11.38
CA VAL A 360 12.88 -5.50 -11.25
C VAL A 360 11.95 -5.62 -10.03
N THR A 361 11.97 -4.60 -9.18
CA THR A 361 11.01 -4.43 -8.07
C THR A 361 10.24 -3.14 -8.29
N SER A 362 8.92 -3.21 -8.28
CA SER A 362 8.04 -2.06 -8.46
C SER A 362 7.07 -1.95 -7.30
N VAL A 363 6.65 -0.75 -7.00
CA VAL A 363 5.65 -0.41 -6.00
C VAL A 363 4.59 0.42 -6.71
N LEU A 364 3.34 -0.05 -6.76
CA LEU A 364 2.25 0.71 -7.36
C LEU A 364 1.18 1.03 -6.31
N THR A 365 0.50 2.16 -6.47
CA THR A 365 -0.72 2.42 -5.72
C THR A 365 -1.80 1.40 -6.11
N ALA A 366 -2.56 0.94 -5.14
CA ALA A 366 -3.76 0.13 -5.33
C ALA A 366 -5.05 0.98 -5.27
N GLU A 367 -4.94 2.32 -5.25
CA GLU A 367 -6.11 3.22 -5.30
C GLU A 367 -6.93 2.94 -6.55
N GLY A 368 -8.25 2.81 -6.45
CA GLY A 368 -9.13 2.49 -7.59
C GLY A 368 -9.06 1.05 -8.10
N LEU A 369 -8.26 0.16 -7.49
CA LEU A 369 -8.36 -1.27 -7.75
C LEU A 369 -9.49 -1.89 -6.93
N ARG A 370 -10.16 -2.87 -7.53
CA ARG A 370 -11.15 -3.69 -6.83
C ARG A 370 -10.43 -4.59 -5.84
N LEU A 371 -10.83 -4.48 -4.57
CA LEU A 371 -10.33 -5.33 -3.49
C LEU A 371 -11.42 -6.33 -3.09
N ASP A 372 -10.99 -7.45 -2.51
CA ASP A 372 -11.89 -8.40 -1.88
C ASP A 372 -12.52 -7.79 -0.61
N LEU A 373 -13.44 -8.53 0.03
CA LEU A 373 -14.09 -8.08 1.26
C LEU A 373 -13.11 -7.81 2.40
N SER A 374 -11.91 -8.43 2.38
CA SER A 374 -10.87 -8.16 3.37
C SER A 374 -10.13 -6.84 3.13
N HIS A 375 -10.24 -6.27 1.94
CA HIS A 375 -9.47 -5.10 1.50
C HIS A 375 -7.95 -5.32 1.50
N PHE A 376 -7.48 -6.58 1.49
CA PHE A 376 -6.05 -6.95 1.40
C PHE A 376 -5.71 -7.76 0.16
N ARG A 377 -6.71 -8.34 -0.53
CA ARG A 377 -6.46 -9.04 -1.80
C ARG A 377 -7.10 -8.25 -2.92
N ILE A 378 -6.38 -8.21 -4.03
CA ILE A 378 -6.87 -7.57 -5.25
C ILE A 378 -7.68 -8.61 -5.99
N VAL A 379 -8.89 -8.22 -6.39
CA VAL A 379 -9.72 -9.04 -7.26
C VAL A 379 -9.16 -8.90 -8.67
N ALA A 380 -8.86 -10.03 -9.31
CA ALA A 380 -8.41 -10.02 -10.69
C ALA A 380 -9.47 -9.36 -11.57
N GLY A 381 -9.05 -8.36 -12.35
CA GLY A 381 -9.94 -7.53 -13.15
C GLY A 381 -9.18 -6.78 -14.24
N PRO A 382 -9.90 -6.12 -15.16
CA PRO A 382 -9.29 -5.34 -16.23
C PRO A 382 -8.41 -4.20 -15.69
N GLU A 383 -8.73 -3.64 -14.51
CA GLU A 383 -8.03 -2.49 -13.93
C GLU A 383 -6.60 -2.83 -13.51
N ILE A 384 -6.40 -3.96 -12.81
CA ILE A 384 -5.05 -4.41 -12.43
C ILE A 384 -4.25 -4.86 -13.65
N ARG A 385 -4.90 -5.49 -14.64
CA ARG A 385 -4.25 -5.88 -15.89
C ARG A 385 -3.72 -4.65 -16.64
N ALA A 386 -4.56 -3.63 -16.82
CA ALA A 386 -4.18 -2.37 -17.46
C ALA A 386 -3.01 -1.69 -16.74
N ARG A 387 -2.95 -1.73 -15.40
CA ARG A 387 -1.80 -1.19 -14.64
C ARG A 387 -0.51 -1.97 -14.88
N LEU A 388 -0.58 -3.29 -14.93
CA LEU A 388 0.60 -4.14 -15.16
C LEU A 388 1.11 -3.99 -16.59
N GLU A 389 0.22 -3.87 -17.58
CA GLU A 389 0.57 -3.57 -18.96
C GLU A 389 1.21 -2.19 -19.11
N TRP A 390 0.64 -1.17 -18.46
CA TRP A 390 1.23 0.17 -18.38
C TRP A 390 2.63 0.15 -17.76
N LEU A 391 2.80 -0.56 -16.64
CA LEU A 391 4.09 -0.68 -15.97
C LEU A 391 5.13 -1.36 -16.87
N SER A 392 4.77 -2.47 -17.51
CA SER A 392 5.65 -3.20 -18.42
C SER A 392 6.11 -2.32 -19.59
N ARG A 393 5.17 -1.60 -20.25
CA ARG A 393 5.49 -0.65 -21.33
C ARG A 393 6.44 0.46 -20.86
N THR A 394 6.12 1.06 -19.71
CA THR A 394 6.92 2.15 -19.14
C THR A 394 8.33 1.70 -18.78
N LEU A 395 8.47 0.50 -18.22
CA LEU A 395 9.77 -0.10 -17.93
C LEU A 395 10.56 -0.34 -19.22
N GLY A 396 9.93 -0.89 -20.27
CA GLY A 396 10.58 -1.07 -21.57
C GLY A 396 11.12 0.24 -22.14
N GLU A 397 10.33 1.32 -22.09
CA GLU A 397 10.76 2.66 -22.52
C GLU A 397 11.94 3.20 -21.71
N VAL A 398 11.92 3.04 -20.38
CA VAL A 398 13.03 3.47 -19.51
C VAL A 398 14.29 2.65 -19.79
N MET A 399 14.17 1.33 -19.85
CA MET A 399 15.29 0.43 -20.10
C MET A 399 15.96 0.71 -21.44
N ASN A 400 15.17 0.96 -22.49
CA ASN A 400 15.69 1.38 -23.79
C ASN A 400 16.45 2.70 -23.72
N LYS A 401 15.96 3.69 -22.95
CA LYS A 401 16.67 4.95 -22.75
C LYS A 401 17.96 4.78 -21.96
N VAL A 402 17.99 3.92 -20.95
CA VAL A 402 19.20 3.60 -20.18
C VAL A 402 20.24 2.94 -21.09
N ALA A 403 19.82 1.97 -21.90
CA ALA A 403 20.69 1.27 -22.85
C ALA A 403 21.27 2.19 -23.94
N GLN A 404 20.54 3.25 -24.32
CA GLN A 404 21.00 4.25 -25.28
C GLN A 404 21.82 5.39 -24.66
N SER A 405 21.92 5.45 -23.33
CA SER A 405 22.63 6.53 -22.65
C SER A 405 24.15 6.33 -22.74
N SER A 406 24.91 7.41 -22.92
CA SER A 406 26.38 7.36 -22.96
C SER A 406 27.02 6.83 -21.66
N HIS A 407 26.27 6.85 -20.56
CA HIS A 407 26.70 6.26 -19.28
C HIS A 407 26.60 4.74 -19.26
N PHE A 408 25.91 4.14 -20.23
CA PHE A 408 25.92 2.69 -20.41
C PHE A 408 27.35 2.17 -20.66
N ASP A 409 28.19 2.96 -21.34
CA ASP A 409 29.58 2.59 -21.63
C ASP A 409 30.44 2.53 -20.36
N ASP A 410 30.08 3.30 -19.31
CA ASP A 410 30.74 3.34 -18.00
C ASP A 410 30.36 2.14 -17.10
N CYS A 411 29.31 1.38 -17.45
CA CYS A 411 28.92 0.19 -16.71
C CYS A 411 29.91 -0.97 -16.90
N SER A 412 30.04 -1.83 -15.88
CA SER A 412 30.76 -3.09 -16.02
C SER A 412 30.09 -3.99 -17.08
N GLU A 413 30.84 -4.90 -17.70
CA GLU A 413 30.29 -5.83 -18.68
C GLU A 413 29.15 -6.70 -18.12
N ALA A 414 29.21 -7.06 -16.83
CA ALA A 414 28.13 -7.78 -16.16
C ALA A 414 26.84 -6.94 -16.06
N GLU A 415 26.96 -5.64 -15.75
CA GLU A 415 25.82 -4.73 -15.72
C GLU A 415 25.26 -4.47 -17.12
N LYS A 416 26.13 -4.30 -18.12
CA LYS A 416 25.71 -4.15 -19.52
C LYS A 416 24.95 -5.38 -20.00
N GLN A 417 25.47 -6.58 -19.74
CA GLN A 417 24.79 -7.84 -20.06
C GLN A 417 23.45 -7.97 -19.33
N HIS A 418 23.38 -7.56 -18.06
CA HIS A 418 22.14 -7.57 -17.30
C HIS A 418 21.11 -6.59 -17.89
N LEU A 419 21.49 -5.33 -18.14
CA LEU A 419 20.64 -4.30 -18.74
C LEU A 419 20.18 -4.70 -20.16
N GLN A 420 21.04 -5.32 -20.96
CA GLN A 420 20.67 -5.87 -22.28
C GLN A 420 19.66 -7.00 -22.15
N ALA A 421 19.84 -7.92 -21.20
CA ALA A 421 18.87 -8.99 -20.92
C ALA A 421 17.51 -8.42 -20.47
N LEU A 422 17.49 -7.29 -19.76
CA LEU A 422 16.26 -6.60 -19.37
C LEU A 422 15.54 -5.93 -20.56
N THR A 423 16.26 -5.50 -21.60
CA THR A 423 15.66 -4.90 -22.82
C THR A 423 15.17 -5.90 -23.87
N GLN A 424 15.60 -7.16 -23.79
CA GLN A 424 15.21 -8.22 -24.73
C GLN A 424 13.91 -8.94 -24.33
N LEU A 425 13.31 -8.55 -23.21
CA LEU A 425 12.00 -9.00 -22.70
C LEU A 425 10.94 -7.96 -23.04
#